data_AF-A0A662P1I2-F1
#
_entry.id   AF-A0A662P1I2-F1
#
_cell.length_a   1.000
_cell.length_b   1.000
_cell.length_c   1.000
_cell.angle_alpha   90.00
_cell.angle_beta   90.00
_cell.angle_gamma   90.00
#
_symmetry.space_group_name_H-M   'P 1'
#
loop_
_entity.id
_entity.type
_entity.pdbx_description
1 polymer ?
#
loop_
_entity_poly.entity_id
_entity_poly.type
_entity_poly.pdbx_seq_one_letter_code
_entity_poly.pdbx_strand_id
1 'polypeptide(L)'
;YYERPTKGVLTEREGVGGGKYGESFSNRLLTEALDYLKSGGRVALFLPDKEALLQAISKHAEKLGYSVKDIKFRVGTRWRHSLIALK
;
A
#
# COMPACT_ATOMS: atom_id res chain seq x y z
N TYR A 1 14.93 -12.29 27.60
CA TYR A 1 15.43 -11.26 26.68
C TYR A 1 14.27 -10.87 25.79
N TYR A 2 13.60 -9.76 26.06
CA TYR A 2 12.55 -9.22 25.18
C TYR A 2 13.13 -8.02 24.41
N GLU A 3 12.90 -7.99 23.10
CA GLU A 3 13.39 -6.96 22.17
C GLU A 3 12.72 -5.59 22.41
N ARG A 4 13.45 -4.52 22.12
CA ARG A 4 13.07 -3.15 22.46
C ARG A 4 12.05 -2.58 21.45
N PRO A 5 10.96 -1.94 21.91
CA PRO A 5 10.06 -1.20 21.04
C PRO A 5 10.73 0.10 20.55
N THR A 6 10.61 0.40 19.26
CA THR A 6 10.96 1.72 18.73
C THR A 6 9.88 2.74 19.11
N LYS A 7 10.31 3.99 19.33
CA LYS A 7 9.61 5.09 20.03
C LYS A 7 8.31 5.60 19.34
N GLY A 8 7.38 4.72 18.95
CA GLY A 8 6.09 5.11 18.40
C GLY A 8 5.32 3.95 17.76
N VAL A 9 4.64 3.16 18.61
CA VAL A 9 3.39 2.41 18.34
C VAL A 9 3.45 1.10 17.52
N LEU A 10 4.51 0.76 16.76
CA LEU A 10 4.53 -0.46 15.93
C LEU A 10 5.80 -1.30 16.13
N THR A 11 5.67 -2.63 16.11
CA THR A 11 6.82 -3.56 16.09
C THR A 11 7.66 -3.38 14.82
N GLU A 12 8.93 -3.80 14.78
CA GLU A 12 9.78 -3.71 13.56
C GLU A 12 9.12 -4.37 12.33
N ARG A 13 8.25 -5.36 12.55
CA ARG A 13 7.44 -6.04 11.54
C ARG A 13 6.23 -5.24 11.06
N GLU A 14 5.70 -4.35 11.88
CA GLU A 14 4.54 -3.51 11.57
C GLU A 14 4.95 -2.13 11.00
N GLY A 15 6.17 -1.66 11.31
CA GLY A 15 6.74 -0.43 10.74
C GLY A 15 7.27 -0.57 9.31
N VAL A 16 7.46 -1.80 8.84
CA VAL A 16 7.88 -2.14 7.48
C VAL A 16 6.76 -3.00 6.93
N GLY A 17 6.01 -2.58 5.92
CA GLY A 17 4.82 -3.27 5.40
C GLY A 17 5.01 -4.73 4.91
N GLY A 18 6.12 -5.40 5.25
CA GLY A 18 6.47 -6.78 4.90
C GLY A 18 6.72 -6.96 3.41
N GLY A 19 7.22 -8.13 3.01
CA GLY A 19 7.50 -8.41 1.60
C GLY A 19 8.84 -7.86 1.12
N LYS A 20 9.12 -8.03 -0.18
CA LYS A 20 10.44 -7.72 -0.75
C LYS A 20 10.70 -6.22 -0.82
N TYR A 21 9.65 -5.42 -1.01
CA TYR A 21 9.68 -3.98 -1.20
C TYR A 21 8.86 -3.21 -0.13
N GLY A 22 8.21 -3.91 0.80
CA GLY A 22 7.30 -3.32 1.81
C GLY A 22 5.82 -3.41 1.43
N GLU A 23 5.46 -4.25 0.47
CA GLU A 23 4.16 -4.36 -0.18
C GLU A 23 3.15 -5.28 0.51
N SER A 24 3.58 -6.21 1.38
CA SER A 24 2.72 -7.30 1.87
C SER A 24 1.44 -6.80 2.54
N PHE A 25 1.53 -5.76 3.37
CA PHE A 25 0.36 -5.17 4.02
C PHE A 25 -0.63 -4.60 3.01
N SER A 26 -0.12 -3.84 2.02
CA SER A 26 -0.96 -3.24 0.98
C SER A 26 -1.63 -4.31 0.12
N ASN A 27 -0.88 -5.35 -0.24
CA ASN A 27 -1.39 -6.48 -1.02
C ASN A 27 -2.48 -7.23 -0.26
N ARG A 28 -2.27 -7.48 1.04
CA ARG A 28 -3.28 -8.11 1.90
C ARG A 28 -4.54 -7.27 2.01
N LEU A 29 -4.41 -5.96 2.22
CA LEU A 29 -5.54 -5.05 2.29
C LEU A 29 -6.36 -5.05 0.99
N LEU A 30 -5.69 -5.01 -0.17
CA LEU A 30 -6.35 -5.07 -1.48
C LEU A 30 -7.10 -6.40 -1.70
N THR A 31 -6.53 -7.52 -1.26
CA THR A 31 -7.18 -8.83 -1.32
C THR A 31 -8.42 -8.87 -0.44
N GLU A 32 -8.30 -8.50 0.84
CA GLU A 32 -9.41 -8.54 1.79
C GLU A 32 -10.53 -7.56 1.41
N ALA A 33 -10.20 -6.39 0.85
CA ALA A 33 -11.18 -5.38 0.45
C ALA A 33 -12.16 -5.87 -0.62
N LEU A 34 -11.80 -6.87 -1.44
CA LEU A 34 -12.68 -7.40 -2.49
C LEU A 34 -14.04 -7.83 -1.94
N ASP A 35 -14.06 -8.41 -0.74
CA ASP A 35 -15.28 -8.94 -0.12
C ASP A 35 -16.18 -7.83 0.46
N TYR A 36 -15.67 -6.60 0.58
CA TYR A 36 -16.35 -5.49 1.23
C TYR A 36 -16.68 -4.33 0.29
N LEU A 37 -16.08 -4.30 -0.90
CA LEU A 37 -16.34 -3.24 -1.88
C LEU A 37 -17.65 -3.50 -2.63
N LYS A 38 -18.51 -2.47 -2.65
CA LYS A 38 -19.65 -2.42 -3.57
C LYS A 38 -19.14 -2.22 -5.00
N SER A 39 -20.00 -2.45 -5.99
CA SER A 39 -19.69 -2.13 -7.40
C SER A 39 -19.24 -0.67 -7.54
N GLY A 40 -18.11 -0.44 -8.23
CA GLY A 40 -17.48 0.88 -8.36
C GLY A 40 -16.71 1.34 -7.11
N GLY A 41 -16.58 0.47 -6.10
CA GLY A 41 -15.81 0.69 -4.90
C GLY A 41 -14.31 0.84 -5.17
N ARG A 42 -13.61 1.54 -4.28
CA ARG A 42 -12.21 1.90 -4.46
C ARG A 42 -11.40 1.68 -3.19
N VAL A 43 -10.15 1.28 -3.37
CA VAL A 43 -9.10 1.35 -2.34
C VAL A 43 -8.12 2.44 -2.76
N ALA A 44 -7.84 3.39 -1.88
CA ALA A 44 -6.81 4.40 -2.10
C ALA A 44 -5.69 4.23 -1.08
N LEU A 45 -4.47 4.03 -1.57
CA LEU A 45 -3.27 3.87 -0.75
C LEU A 45 -2.40 5.12 -0.86
N PHE A 46 -2.01 5.68 0.28
CA PHE A 46 -1.05 6.78 0.33
C PHE A 46 0.36 6.24 0.53
N LEU A 47 1.21 6.41 -0.47
CA LEU A 47 2.48 5.70 -0.59
C LEU A 47 3.66 6.67 -0.80
N PRO A 48 4.88 6.29 -0.37
CA PRO A 48 6.08 7.04 -0.68
C PRO A 48 6.44 6.91 -2.17
N ASP A 49 7.24 7.84 -2.67
CA ASP A 49 7.84 7.80 -4.01
C ASP A 49 8.94 6.72 -4.08
N LYS A 50 8.53 5.46 -4.10
CA LYS A 50 9.37 4.26 -4.20
C LYS A 50 8.85 3.39 -5.34
N GLU A 51 9.47 3.49 -6.50
CA GLU A 51 9.01 2.84 -7.73
C GLU A 51 8.79 1.33 -7.58
N ALA A 52 9.73 0.60 -6.99
CA ALA A 52 9.62 -0.86 -6.82
C ALA A 52 8.42 -1.28 -5.95
N LEU A 53 8.12 -0.50 -4.90
CA LEU A 53 6.96 -0.73 -4.02
C LEU A 53 5.66 -0.46 -4.79
N LEU A 54 5.58 0.69 -5.49
CA LEU A 54 4.41 1.08 -6.26
C LEU A 54 4.09 0.04 -7.34
N GLN A 55 5.10 -0.38 -8.11
CA GLN A 55 4.93 -1.40 -9.14
C GLN A 55 4.49 -2.76 -8.56
N ALA A 56 5.04 -3.16 -7.42
CA ALA A 56 4.66 -4.42 -6.77
C ALA A 56 3.17 -4.42 -6.35
N ILE A 57 2.72 -3.30 -5.77
CA ILE A 57 1.31 -3.13 -5.36
C ILE A 57 0.39 -3.06 -6.58
N SER A 58 0.73 -2.26 -7.61
CA SER A 58 -0.07 -2.14 -8.84
C SER A 58 -0.27 -3.49 -9.52
N LYS A 59 0.82 -4.27 -9.71
CA LYS A 59 0.73 -5.59 -10.34
C LYS A 59 -0.12 -6.57 -9.53
N HIS A 60 -0.07 -6.49 -8.20
CA HIS A 60 -0.94 -7.31 -7.35
C HIS A 60 -2.41 -6.90 -7.49
N ALA A 61 -2.71 -5.60 -7.45
CA ALA A 61 -4.06 -5.08 -7.65
C ALA A 61 -4.65 -5.46 -9.03
N GLU A 62 -3.87 -5.32 -10.10
CA GLU A 62 -4.26 -5.73 -11.46
C GLU A 62 -4.59 -7.22 -11.54
N LYS A 63 -3.82 -8.09 -10.86
CA LYS A 63 -4.10 -9.53 -10.79
C LYS A 63 -5.41 -9.86 -10.06
N LEU A 64 -5.79 -9.04 -9.08
CA LEU A 64 -7.09 -9.14 -8.39
C LEU A 64 -8.24 -8.55 -9.23
N GLY A 65 -7.94 -8.03 -10.42
CA GLY A 65 -8.88 -7.44 -11.36
C GLY A 65 -9.34 -6.04 -10.95
N TYR A 66 -8.50 -5.27 -10.26
CA TYR A 66 -8.68 -3.83 -10.11
C TYR A 66 -8.11 -3.09 -11.34
N SER A 67 -8.70 -1.96 -11.70
CA SER A 67 -8.04 -0.94 -12.51
C SER A 67 -7.27 0.01 -11.59
N VAL A 68 -5.98 0.25 -11.88
CA VAL A 68 -5.11 1.07 -11.03
C VAL A 68 -4.86 2.44 -11.66
N LYS A 69 -5.00 3.49 -10.86
CA LYS A 69 -4.59 4.85 -11.19
C LYS A 69 -3.60 5.35 -10.15
N ASP A 70 -2.41 5.75 -10.59
CA ASP A 70 -1.41 6.39 -9.75
C ASP A 70 -1.42 7.91 -9.96
N ILE A 71 -1.52 8.67 -8.86
CA ILE A 71 -1.43 10.12 -8.86
C ILE A 71 -0.21 10.51 -8.03
N LYS A 72 0.82 10.99 -8.71
CA LYS A 72 2.02 11.56 -8.09
C LYS A 72 1.84 13.04 -7.80
N PHE A 73 2.15 13.45 -6.57
CA PHE A 73 2.09 14.85 -6.16
C PHE A 73 3.16 15.17 -5.11
N ARG A 74 3.48 16.47 -4.99
CA ARG A 74 4.47 16.96 -4.04
C ARG A 74 3.77 17.60 -2.85
N VAL A 75 4.13 17.18 -1.64
CA VAL A 75 3.66 17.78 -0.38
C VAL A 75 4.89 18.28 0.37
N GLY A 76 5.04 19.62 0.43
CA GLY A 76 6.24 20.25 0.96
C GLY A 76 7.50 19.79 0.23
N THR A 77 8.42 19.14 0.94
CA THR A 77 9.69 18.66 0.40
C THR A 77 9.64 17.22 -0.12
N ARG A 78 8.52 16.50 0.02
CA ARG A 78 8.44 15.07 -0.29
C ARG A 78 7.48 14.79 -1.46
N TRP A 79 7.90 13.88 -2.34
CA TRP A 79 7.01 13.26 -3.32
C TRP A 79 6.19 12.15 -2.67
N ARG A 80 4.92 12.07 -3.07
CA ARG A 80 3.93 11.14 -2.57
C ARG A 80 3.04 10.66 -3.71
N HIS A 81 2.49 9.48 -3.52
CA HIS A 81 1.62 8.82 -4.47
C HIS A 81 0.29 8.50 -3.80
N SER A 82 -0.80 8.75 -4.51
CA SER A 82 -2.10 8.17 -4.21
C SER A 82 -2.38 7.11 -5.25
N LEU A 83 -2.30 5.84 -4.83
CA LEU A 83 -2.53 4.70 -5.69
C LEU A 83 -3.96 4.22 -5.48
N ILE A 84 -4.79 4.43 -6.49
CA ILE A 84 -6.23 4.19 -6.44
C ILE A 84 -6.55 2.93 -7.24
N ALA A 85 -7.01 1.89 -6.56
CA ALA A 85 -7.49 0.64 -7.15
C ALA A 85 -9.02 0.66 -7.22
N LEU A 86 -9.58 0.61 -8.41
CA LEU A 86 -11.02 0.62 -8.72
C LEU A 86 -11.50 -0.78 -9.09
N LYS A 87 -12.62 -1.22 -8.50
CA LYS A 87 -13.24 -2.51 -8.81
C LYS A 87 -14.53 -2.38 -9.63
#